data_AF-A0A7X7VFM9-F1
#
_entry.id   AF-A0A7X7VFM9-F1
#
_cell.length_a   1.000
_cell.length_b   1.000
_cell.length_c   1.000
_cell.angle_alpha   90.00
_cell.angle_beta   90.00
_cell.angle_gamma   90.00
#
_symmetry.space_group_name_H-M   'P 1'
#
loop_
_entity.id
_entity.type
_entity.pdbx_description
1 polymer ?
#
loop_
_entity_poly.entity_id
_entity_poly.type
_entity_poly.pdbx_seq_one_letter_code
_entity_poly.pdbx_strand_id
1 'polypeptide(L)'
;MEFLRSVLDFVLHLDKHLSALIQQFGAWTYAILFVVIFVETGLVIMPFLPGDSLLFAAGTFAALGAFDLGWLLLVLAAAAVIGDTVNYWIGHFVGPKVFTREKSRFFKKEYLDRTHAFYEKHGGKTIIIARFVPIIRTFAPFVAGIGRMSYGRFIAFNVFGGVGWVVLLTSAGYFFGNIPFVKANFSLAILAIILISTVPIAVEYVRHRRSKV
;
A
#
# COMPACT_ATOMS: atom_id res chain seq x y z
N MET A 1 -10.00 17.42 12.62
CA MET A 1 -8.73 18.20 12.66
C MET A 1 -7.65 17.49 13.47
N GLU A 2 -7.98 16.84 14.59
CA GLU A 2 -7.01 16.10 15.42
C GLU A 2 -6.42 14.84 14.75
N PHE A 3 -7.25 14.02 14.09
CA PHE A 3 -6.78 12.84 13.36
C PHE A 3 -5.78 13.21 12.24
N LEU A 4 -6.09 14.23 11.45
CA LEU A 4 -5.21 14.74 10.40
C LEU A 4 -3.87 15.21 10.95
N ARG A 5 -3.86 15.91 12.09
CA ARG A 5 -2.63 16.33 12.78
C ARG A 5 -1.84 15.14 13.28
N SER A 6 -2.50 14.15 13.89
CA SER A 6 -1.84 12.94 14.40
C SER A 6 -1.20 12.11 13.29
N VAL A 7 -1.87 11.99 12.12
CA VAL A 7 -1.28 11.33 10.94
C VAL A 7 -0.11 12.16 10.40
N LEU A 8 -0.27 13.49 10.30
CA LEU A 8 0.81 14.37 9.85
C LEU A 8 2.04 14.27 10.76
N ASP A 9 1.84 14.28 12.08
CA ASP A 9 2.91 14.20 13.08
C ASP A 9 3.62 12.85 13.03
N PHE A 10 2.88 11.75 12.92
CA PHE A 10 3.45 10.40 12.77
C PHE A 10 4.30 10.29 11.50
N VAL A 11 3.81 10.86 10.40
CA VAL A 11 4.49 10.82 9.10
C VAL A 11 5.72 11.73 9.05
N LEU A 12 5.63 12.93 9.63
CA LEU A 12 6.74 13.89 9.65
C LEU A 12 7.89 13.45 10.56
N HIS A 13 7.59 12.65 11.59
CA HIS A 13 8.56 12.10 12.54
C HIS A 13 8.86 10.62 12.30
N LEU A 14 8.55 10.12 11.11
CA LEU A 14 8.71 8.72 10.76
C LEU A 14 10.19 8.28 10.81
N ASP A 15 11.12 9.21 10.57
CA ASP A 15 12.56 9.05 10.81
C ASP A 15 12.89 8.79 12.28
N LYS A 16 12.31 9.57 13.20
CA LYS A 16 12.55 9.43 14.64
C LYS A 16 11.94 8.14 15.17
N HIS A 17 10.74 7.78 14.72
CA HIS A 17 10.11 6.52 15.09
C HIS A 17 10.90 5.32 14.58
N LEU A 18 11.33 5.33 13.32
CA LEU A 18 12.20 4.28 12.78
C LEU A 18 13.53 4.21 13.50
N SER A 19 14.19 5.35 13.73
CA SER A 19 15.47 5.40 14.45
C SER A 19 15.34 4.84 15.87
N ALA A 20 14.28 5.21 16.60
CA ALA A 20 14.01 4.67 17.93
C ALA A 20 13.76 3.15 17.89
N LEU A 21 13.00 2.66 16.90
CA LEU A 21 12.77 1.24 16.71
C LEU A 21 14.07 0.49 16.41
N ILE A 22 14.92 1.02 15.52
CA ILE A 22 16.22 0.43 15.18
C ILE A 22 17.12 0.38 16.42
N GLN A 23 17.19 1.46 17.20
CA GLN A 23 18.02 1.51 18.41
C GLN A 23 17.52 0.57 19.52
N GLN A 24 16.21 0.43 19.68
CA GLN A 24 15.60 -0.37 20.74
C GLN A 24 15.49 -1.85 20.39
N PHE A 25 15.19 -2.18 19.13
CA PHE A 25 14.82 -3.52 18.69
C PHE A 25 15.82 -4.16 17.72
N GLY A 26 16.74 -3.38 17.13
CA GLY A 26 17.78 -3.89 16.22
C GLY A 26 17.19 -4.73 15.09
N ALA A 27 17.59 -6.00 14.99
CA ALA A 27 17.11 -6.94 13.99
C ALA A 27 15.59 -7.24 14.08
N TRP A 28 14.94 -7.03 15.23
CA TRP A 28 13.48 -7.17 15.32
C TRP A 28 12.73 -6.08 14.56
N THR A 29 13.39 -4.98 14.18
CA THR A 29 12.78 -3.92 13.37
C THR A 29 12.31 -4.44 12.01
N TYR A 30 12.97 -5.45 11.43
CA TYR A 30 12.49 -6.12 10.22
C TYR A 30 11.09 -6.72 10.40
N ALA A 31 10.84 -7.37 11.54
CA ALA A 31 9.54 -7.96 11.84
C ALA A 31 8.48 -6.87 12.07
N ILE A 32 8.84 -5.76 12.70
CA ILE A 32 7.94 -4.62 12.90
C ILE A 32 7.55 -4.02 11.55
N LEU A 33 8.52 -3.77 10.67
CA LEU A 33 8.26 -3.28 9.32
C LEU A 33 7.39 -4.24 8.50
N PHE A 34 7.64 -5.55 8.64
CA PHE A 34 6.79 -6.57 8.04
C PHE A 34 5.34 -6.43 8.50
N VAL A 35 5.10 -6.36 9.81
CA VAL A 35 3.74 -6.26 10.37
C VAL A 35 3.06 -4.97 9.90
N VAL A 36 3.76 -3.85 9.87
CA VAL A 36 3.21 -2.56 9.43
C VAL A 36 2.75 -2.62 7.98
N ILE A 37 3.62 -3.07 7.06
CA ILE A 37 3.27 -3.21 5.63
C ILE A 37 2.19 -4.28 5.41
N PHE A 38 2.26 -5.38 6.14
CA PHE A 38 1.25 -6.44 6.08
C PHE A 38 -0.12 -5.93 6.52
N VAL A 39 -0.20 -5.15 7.60
CA VAL A 39 -1.45 -4.57 8.11
C VAL A 39 -2.02 -3.56 7.11
N GLU A 40 -1.18 -2.68 6.56
CA GLU A 40 -1.61 -1.68 5.57
C GLU A 40 -2.17 -2.31 4.29
N THR A 41 -1.51 -3.35 3.77
CA THR A 41 -1.93 -4.02 2.53
C THR A 41 -3.01 -5.08 2.75
N GLY A 42 -2.96 -5.78 3.89
CA GLY A 42 -3.84 -6.88 4.25
C GLY A 42 -5.18 -6.46 4.82
N LEU A 43 -5.25 -5.34 5.54
CA LEU A 43 -6.50 -4.85 6.14
C LEU A 43 -7.11 -3.73 5.30
N VAL A 44 -8.27 -4.02 4.69
CA VAL A 44 -9.07 -3.06 3.91
C VAL A 44 -9.43 -1.78 4.69
N ILE A 45 -9.41 -1.84 6.03
CA ILE A 45 -9.85 -0.76 6.93
C ILE A 45 -8.73 0.28 7.18
N MET A 46 -7.46 -0.01 6.84
CA MET A 46 -6.31 0.84 7.14
C MET A 46 -5.55 1.39 5.91
N PRO A 47 -6.21 1.95 4.88
CA PRO A 47 -5.53 2.49 3.69
C PRO A 47 -4.72 3.77 3.96
N PHE A 48 -4.74 4.28 5.20
CA PHE A 48 -4.14 5.56 5.57
C PHE A 48 -2.73 5.44 6.17
N LEU A 49 -2.21 4.22 6.32
CA LEU A 49 -0.83 4.05 6.74
C LEU A 49 0.12 4.50 5.61
N PRO A 50 1.18 5.26 5.91
CA PRO A 50 2.09 5.81 4.91
C PRO A 50 3.15 4.78 4.46
N GLY A 51 2.74 3.66 3.87
CA GLY A 51 3.65 2.59 3.48
C GLY A 51 4.70 3.01 2.47
N ASP A 52 4.33 3.88 1.52
CA ASP A 52 5.26 4.43 0.53
C ASP A 52 6.42 5.17 1.21
N SER A 53 6.10 5.99 2.21
CA SER A 53 7.08 6.74 3.00
C SER A 53 7.90 5.82 3.90
N LEU A 54 7.29 4.78 4.47
CA LEU A 54 7.96 3.81 5.32
C LEU A 54 8.97 2.96 4.53
N LEU A 55 8.62 2.50 3.33
CA LEU A 55 9.55 1.83 2.43
C LEU A 55 10.74 2.71 2.06
N PHE A 56 10.47 3.98 1.70
CA PHE A 56 11.51 4.93 1.37
C PHE A 56 12.44 5.18 2.58
N ALA A 57 11.86 5.40 3.76
CA ALA A 57 12.63 5.62 4.97
C ALA A 57 13.47 4.40 5.34
N ALA A 58 12.91 3.19 5.29
CA ALA A 58 13.64 1.95 5.53
C ALA A 58 14.81 1.78 4.54
N GLY A 59 14.61 2.13 3.26
CA GLY A 59 15.67 2.18 2.26
C GLY A 59 16.79 3.18 2.60
N THR A 60 16.44 4.37 3.07
CA THR A 60 17.42 5.37 3.52
C THR A 60 18.23 4.88 4.72
N PHE A 61 17.58 4.24 5.70
CA PHE A 61 18.28 3.62 6.83
C PHE A 61 19.16 2.44 6.41
N ALA A 62 18.76 1.65 5.40
CA ALA A 62 19.64 0.65 4.79
C ALA A 62 20.91 1.26 4.19
N ALA A 63 20.81 2.42 3.52
CA ALA A 63 21.97 3.13 2.98
C ALA A 63 22.90 3.70 4.07
N LEU A 64 22.38 3.95 5.27
CA LEU A 64 23.15 4.33 6.45
C LEU A 64 23.80 3.14 7.16
N GLY A 65 23.61 1.91 6.66
CA GLY A 65 24.13 0.68 7.25
C GLY A 65 23.29 0.11 8.39
N ALA A 66 22.08 0.63 8.63
CA ALA A 66 21.20 0.11 9.68
C ALA A 66 20.50 -1.20 9.28
N PHE A 67 20.39 -1.47 7.98
CA PHE A 67 19.76 -2.68 7.43
C PHE A 67 20.56 -3.24 6.27
N ASP A 68 20.62 -4.57 6.16
CA ASP A 68 20.95 -5.25 4.92
C ASP A 68 19.81 -5.06 3.91
N LEU A 69 20.13 -4.49 2.74
CA LEU A 69 19.16 -4.16 1.70
C LEU A 69 18.50 -5.41 1.12
N GLY A 70 19.23 -6.51 0.95
CA GLY A 70 18.69 -7.76 0.40
C GLY A 70 17.62 -8.36 1.29
N TRP A 71 17.92 -8.49 2.59
CA TRP A 71 16.95 -8.91 3.60
C TRP A 71 15.77 -7.97 3.72
N LEU A 72 16.02 -6.66 3.68
CA LEU A 72 14.95 -5.66 3.75
C LEU A 72 13.96 -5.83 2.59
N LEU A 73 14.47 -5.94 1.36
CA LEU A 73 13.63 -6.15 0.17
C LEU A 73 12.82 -7.45 0.26
N LEU A 74 13.45 -8.56 0.69
CA LEU A 74 12.76 -9.84 0.85
C LEU A 74 11.64 -9.78 1.87
N VAL A 75 11.90 -9.21 3.05
CA VAL A 75 10.93 -9.11 4.14
C VAL A 75 9.75 -8.22 3.74
N LEU A 76 10.03 -7.05 3.16
CA LEU A 76 8.98 -6.11 2.77
C LEU A 76 8.17 -6.61 1.57
N ALA A 77 8.81 -7.28 0.60
CA ALA A 77 8.11 -7.92 -0.50
C ALA A 77 7.21 -9.07 -0.01
N ALA A 78 7.70 -9.90 0.92
CA ALA A 78 6.89 -10.94 1.54
C ALA A 78 5.69 -10.34 2.29
N ALA A 79 5.90 -9.27 3.07
CA ALA A 79 4.82 -8.58 3.78
C ALA A 79 3.71 -8.11 2.82
N ALA A 80 4.11 -7.44 1.73
CA ALA A 80 3.19 -6.91 0.74
C ALA A 80 2.42 -8.01 -0.01
N VAL A 81 3.10 -9.08 -0.43
CA VAL A 81 2.47 -10.19 -1.15
C VAL A 81 1.52 -10.98 -0.25
N ILE A 82 1.95 -11.28 0.98
CA ILE A 82 1.13 -12.05 1.94
C ILE A 82 -0.07 -11.21 2.38
N GLY A 83 0.12 -9.91 2.65
CA GLY A 83 -0.96 -8.98 2.97
C GLY A 83 -2.03 -8.94 1.89
N ASP A 84 -1.65 -8.66 0.65
CA ASP A 84 -2.58 -8.62 -0.49
C ASP A 84 -3.28 -9.97 -0.71
N THR A 85 -2.58 -11.08 -0.46
CA THR A 85 -3.16 -12.43 -0.54
C THR A 85 -4.24 -12.65 0.53
N VAL A 86 -3.97 -12.27 1.78
CA VAL A 86 -4.97 -12.30 2.85
C VAL A 86 -6.16 -11.44 2.48
N ASN A 87 -5.93 -10.24 1.95
CA ASN A 87 -6.97 -9.33 1.52
C ASN A 87 -7.85 -9.90 0.39
N TYR A 88 -7.23 -10.53 -0.62
CA TYR A 88 -7.94 -11.27 -1.67
C TYR A 88 -8.84 -12.37 -1.09
N TRP A 89 -8.32 -13.17 -0.16
CA TRP A 89 -9.10 -14.25 0.44
C TRP A 89 -10.24 -13.72 1.32
N ILE A 90 -10.02 -12.62 2.05
CA ILE A 90 -11.09 -11.92 2.77
C ILE A 90 -12.20 -11.54 1.78
N GLY A 91 -11.87 -10.91 0.65
CA GLY A 91 -12.84 -10.59 -0.40
C GLY A 91 -13.54 -11.82 -0.98
N HIS A 92 -12.80 -12.89 -1.21
CA HIS A 92 -13.29 -14.15 -1.76
C HIS A 92 -14.31 -14.85 -0.85
N PHE A 93 -14.05 -14.88 0.47
CA PHE A 93 -14.95 -15.49 1.44
C PHE A 93 -16.11 -14.59 1.86
N VAL A 94 -15.86 -13.28 1.99
CA VAL A 94 -16.87 -12.30 2.42
C VAL A 94 -17.85 -11.99 1.29
N GLY A 95 -17.38 -11.93 0.03
CA GLY A 95 -18.21 -11.66 -1.14
C GLY A 95 -19.51 -12.49 -1.12
N PRO A 96 -19.45 -13.81 -1.28
CA PRO A 96 -20.66 -14.65 -1.35
C PRO A 96 -21.61 -14.50 -0.16
N LYS A 97 -21.10 -14.26 1.06
CA LYS A 97 -21.88 -14.13 2.31
C LYS A 97 -22.58 -12.77 2.45
N VAL A 98 -22.02 -11.70 1.91
CA VAL A 98 -22.65 -10.36 1.94
C VAL A 98 -23.75 -10.26 0.87
N PHE A 99 -23.59 -10.96 -0.26
CA PHE A 99 -24.56 -10.93 -1.37
C PHE A 99 -25.71 -11.96 -1.27
N THR A 100 -25.63 -12.93 -0.34
CA THR A 100 -26.75 -13.87 -0.06
C THR A 100 -27.85 -13.26 0.79
N ARG A 101 -27.63 -12.09 1.41
CA ARG A 101 -28.71 -11.33 2.09
C ARG A 101 -29.46 -10.50 1.05
N GLU A 102 -30.48 -11.11 0.45
CA GLU A 102 -31.37 -10.59 -0.61
C GLU A 102 -32.06 -9.23 -0.37
N LYS A 103 -31.75 -8.49 0.70
CA LYS A 103 -32.43 -7.22 1.05
C LYS A 103 -31.53 -6.07 1.50
N SER A 104 -30.24 -6.03 1.12
CA SER A 104 -29.44 -4.83 1.37
C SER A 104 -29.55 -3.83 0.21
N ARG A 105 -30.20 -2.69 0.47
CA ARG A 105 -30.44 -1.55 -0.44
C ARG A 105 -29.16 -0.95 -1.06
N PHE A 106 -27.98 -1.41 -0.66
CA PHE A 106 -26.68 -0.84 -1.02
C PHE A 106 -25.86 -1.64 -2.05
N PHE A 107 -26.14 -2.94 -2.31
CA PHE A 107 -25.24 -3.76 -3.15
C PHE A 107 -26.02 -4.75 -4.04
N LYS A 108 -26.29 -4.34 -5.29
CA LYS A 108 -26.98 -5.16 -6.32
C LYS A 108 -26.03 -6.20 -6.93
N LYS A 109 -26.55 -7.41 -7.19
CA LYS A 109 -25.86 -8.51 -7.89
C LYS A 109 -25.26 -8.09 -9.23
N GLU A 110 -25.91 -7.18 -9.94
CA GLU A 110 -25.46 -6.57 -11.19
C GLU A 110 -24.08 -5.88 -11.08
N TYR A 111 -23.76 -5.27 -9.94
CA TYR A 111 -22.42 -4.70 -9.72
C TYR A 111 -21.36 -5.79 -9.59
N LEU A 112 -21.72 -6.94 -9.00
CA LEU A 112 -20.82 -8.07 -8.84
C LEU A 112 -20.44 -8.67 -10.19
N ASP A 113 -21.44 -8.91 -11.05
CA ASP A 113 -21.24 -9.47 -12.39
C ASP A 113 -20.43 -8.50 -13.25
N ARG A 114 -20.67 -7.19 -13.11
CA ARG A 114 -19.90 -6.15 -13.79
C ARG A 114 -18.46 -6.09 -13.30
N THR A 115 -18.23 -6.21 -11.99
CA THR A 115 -16.89 -6.31 -11.41
C THR A 115 -16.18 -7.58 -11.87
N HIS A 116 -16.88 -8.72 -11.90
CA HIS A 116 -16.33 -9.99 -12.39
C HIS A 116 -15.87 -9.86 -13.85
N ALA A 117 -16.75 -9.39 -14.73
CA ALA A 117 -16.44 -9.18 -16.15
C ALA A 117 -15.31 -8.16 -16.36
N PHE A 118 -15.24 -7.12 -15.53
CA PHE A 118 -14.16 -6.14 -15.57
C PHE A 118 -12.81 -6.77 -15.19
N TYR A 119 -12.76 -7.54 -14.10
CA TYR A 119 -11.52 -8.20 -13.65
C TYR A 119 -11.11 -9.37 -14.55
N GLU A 120 -12.07 -10.04 -15.18
CA GLU A 120 -11.77 -11.08 -16.17
C GLU A 120 -11.04 -10.49 -17.39
N LYS A 121 -11.48 -9.31 -17.86
CA LYS A 121 -10.95 -8.64 -19.04
C LYS A 121 -9.71 -7.77 -18.76
N HIS A 122 -9.62 -7.11 -17.61
CA HIS A 122 -8.57 -6.11 -17.29
C HIS A 122 -7.83 -6.36 -15.97
N GLY A 123 -8.25 -7.34 -15.16
CA GLY A 123 -7.88 -7.44 -13.74
C GLY A 123 -6.39 -7.52 -13.46
N GLY A 124 -5.60 -8.13 -14.34
CA GLY A 124 -4.15 -8.21 -14.15
C GLY A 124 -3.44 -6.85 -14.20
N LYS A 125 -3.77 -6.02 -15.20
CA LYS A 125 -3.24 -4.65 -15.31
C LYS A 125 -3.78 -3.77 -14.19
N THR A 126 -5.04 -3.98 -13.80
CA THR A 126 -5.67 -3.25 -12.70
C THR A 126 -4.93 -3.47 -11.38
N ILE A 127 -4.52 -4.69 -11.04
CA ILE A 127 -3.79 -4.97 -9.78
C ILE A 127 -2.45 -4.24 -9.73
N ILE A 128 -1.71 -4.20 -10.85
CA ILE A 128 -0.43 -3.48 -10.91
C ILE A 128 -0.65 -1.97 -10.79
N ILE A 129 -1.58 -1.42 -11.57
CA ILE A 129 -1.85 0.02 -11.60
C ILE A 129 -2.42 0.50 -10.25
N ALA A 130 -3.32 -0.29 -9.66
CA ALA A 130 -3.91 0.02 -8.36
C ALA A 130 -2.86 0.23 -7.28
N ARG A 131 -1.71 -0.44 -7.39
CA ARG A 131 -0.64 -0.37 -6.39
C ARG A 131 0.00 1.00 -6.24
N PHE A 132 -0.03 1.81 -7.30
CA PHE A 132 0.48 3.17 -7.31
C PHE A 132 -0.57 4.20 -6.84
N VAL A 133 -1.78 3.74 -6.51
CA VAL A 133 -2.88 4.60 -6.05
C VAL A 133 -3.25 4.19 -4.61
N PRO A 134 -2.85 4.96 -3.58
CA PRO A 134 -2.99 4.59 -2.16
C PRO A 134 -4.36 4.06 -1.72
N ILE A 135 -5.45 4.62 -2.25
CA ILE A 135 -6.79 4.16 -1.90
C ILE A 135 -7.09 2.86 -2.66
N ILE A 136 -6.82 2.83 -3.96
CA ILE A 136 -7.20 1.69 -4.82
C ILE A 136 -6.39 0.45 -4.49
N ARG A 137 -5.12 0.57 -4.04
CA ARG A 137 -4.25 -0.57 -3.75
C ARG A 137 -4.80 -1.52 -2.68
N THR A 138 -5.51 -1.03 -1.67
CA THR A 138 -6.07 -1.87 -0.59
C THR A 138 -7.43 -2.44 -0.99
N PHE A 139 -8.18 -1.75 -1.85
CA PHE A 139 -9.45 -2.24 -2.37
C PHE A 139 -9.29 -3.19 -3.56
N ALA A 140 -8.25 -3.07 -4.37
CA ALA A 140 -8.09 -3.89 -5.57
C ALA A 140 -7.96 -5.40 -5.28
N PRO A 141 -7.13 -5.86 -4.33
CA PRO A 141 -7.08 -7.26 -3.93
C PRO A 141 -8.43 -7.76 -3.39
N PHE A 142 -9.07 -6.97 -2.54
CA PHE A 142 -10.39 -7.26 -1.99
C PHE A 142 -11.44 -7.45 -3.08
N VAL A 143 -11.53 -6.51 -4.01
CA VAL A 143 -12.49 -6.51 -5.12
C VAL A 143 -12.16 -7.64 -6.12
N ALA A 144 -10.88 -7.95 -6.36
CA ALA A 144 -10.48 -9.11 -7.14
C ALA A 144 -10.94 -10.44 -6.50
N GLY A 145 -10.91 -10.51 -5.16
CA GLY A 145 -11.44 -11.62 -4.38
C GLY A 145 -12.96 -11.77 -4.52
N ILE A 146 -13.70 -10.66 -4.33
CA ILE A 146 -15.17 -10.62 -4.50
C ILE A 146 -15.56 -11.03 -5.91
N GLY A 147 -14.86 -10.47 -6.90
CA GLY A 147 -15.03 -10.76 -8.31
C GLY A 147 -14.45 -12.10 -8.73
N ARG A 148 -14.13 -13.03 -7.81
CA ARG A 148 -13.66 -14.40 -8.08
C ARG A 148 -12.63 -14.52 -9.20
N MET A 149 -11.70 -13.57 -9.28
CA MET A 149 -10.58 -13.65 -10.22
C MET A 149 -9.77 -14.92 -9.91
N SER A 150 -9.27 -15.65 -10.92
CA SER A 150 -8.49 -16.86 -10.67
C SER A 150 -7.24 -16.56 -9.82
N TYR A 151 -7.07 -17.31 -8.73
CA TYR A 151 -6.01 -17.06 -7.75
C TYR A 151 -4.61 -17.05 -8.38
N GLY A 152 -4.33 -17.97 -9.30
CA GLY A 152 -3.05 -18.03 -10.02
C GLY A 152 -2.75 -16.75 -10.81
N ARG A 153 -3.77 -16.13 -11.42
CA ARG A 153 -3.63 -14.87 -12.13
C ARG A 153 -3.42 -13.73 -11.14
N PHE A 154 -4.21 -13.68 -10.07
CA PHE A 154 -4.08 -12.68 -9.01
C PHE A 154 -2.67 -12.70 -8.40
N ILE A 155 -2.18 -13.85 -7.94
CA ILE A 155 -0.89 -13.96 -7.25
C ILE A 155 0.27 -13.58 -8.16
N ALA A 156 0.23 -13.95 -9.44
CA ALA A 156 1.27 -13.56 -10.39
C ALA A 156 1.37 -12.03 -10.50
N PHE A 157 0.26 -11.34 -10.79
CA PHE A 157 0.24 -9.88 -10.88
C PHE A 157 0.53 -9.20 -9.55
N ASN A 158 0.08 -9.79 -8.44
CA ASN A 158 0.38 -9.31 -7.09
C ASN A 158 1.88 -9.40 -6.78
N VAL A 159 2.55 -10.52 -7.07
CA VAL A 159 3.99 -10.67 -6.85
C VAL A 159 4.76 -9.67 -7.71
N PHE A 160 4.47 -9.57 -9.00
CA PHE A 160 5.14 -8.61 -9.88
C PHE A 160 4.94 -7.16 -9.44
N GLY A 161 3.69 -6.78 -9.13
CA GLY A 161 3.39 -5.44 -8.64
C GLY A 161 4.06 -5.17 -7.29
N GLY A 162 4.10 -6.16 -6.39
CA GLY A 162 4.55 -6.01 -5.01
C GLY A 162 6.03 -5.93 -4.87
N VAL A 163 6.71 -6.86 -5.51
CA VAL A 163 8.17 -6.81 -5.63
C VAL A 163 8.56 -5.52 -6.35
N GLY A 164 7.89 -5.16 -7.46
CA GLY A 164 8.17 -3.92 -8.18
C GLY A 164 8.02 -2.67 -7.32
N TRP A 165 6.92 -2.55 -6.57
CA TRP A 165 6.67 -1.42 -5.66
C TRP A 165 7.69 -1.35 -4.53
N VAL A 166 7.97 -2.47 -3.86
CA VAL A 166 8.96 -2.55 -2.77
C VAL A 166 10.36 -2.21 -3.28
N VAL A 167 10.79 -2.82 -4.37
CA VAL A 167 12.11 -2.58 -4.97
C VAL A 167 12.25 -1.12 -5.39
N LEU A 168 11.25 -0.55 -6.06
CA LEU A 168 11.31 0.81 -6.56
C LEU A 168 11.45 1.83 -5.41
N LEU A 169 10.57 1.76 -4.41
CA LEU A 169 10.57 2.74 -3.32
C LEU A 169 11.71 2.54 -2.32
N THR A 170 12.03 1.29 -1.98
CA THR A 170 13.14 1.00 -1.06
C THR A 170 14.48 1.33 -1.72
N SER A 171 14.67 1.00 -3.00
CA SER A 171 15.91 1.36 -3.72
C SER A 171 16.00 2.87 -3.93
N ALA A 172 14.90 3.54 -4.22
CA ALA A 172 14.88 5.01 -4.23
C ALA A 172 15.33 5.56 -2.86
N GLY A 173 14.77 5.06 -1.76
CA GLY A 173 15.21 5.41 -0.41
C GLY A 173 16.70 5.18 -0.18
N TYR A 174 17.24 4.06 -0.67
CA TYR A 174 18.64 3.69 -0.54
C TYR A 174 19.58 4.62 -1.32
N PHE A 175 19.31 4.85 -2.60
CA PHE A 175 20.16 5.71 -3.43
C PHE A 175 20.01 7.20 -3.09
N PHE A 176 18.78 7.69 -2.94
CA PHE A 176 18.52 9.10 -2.65
C PHE A 176 18.82 9.45 -1.18
N GLY A 177 18.70 8.49 -0.26
CA GLY A 177 18.97 8.69 1.16
C GLY A 177 20.42 9.04 1.49
N ASN A 178 21.37 8.73 0.60
CA ASN A 178 22.77 9.13 0.79
C ASN A 178 23.08 10.55 0.28
N ILE A 179 22.14 11.20 -0.43
CA ILE A 179 22.34 12.57 -0.91
C ILE A 179 22.24 13.55 0.28
N PRO A 180 23.24 14.42 0.50
CA PRO A 180 23.24 15.37 1.62
C PRO A 180 21.99 16.26 1.68
N PHE A 181 21.49 16.66 0.51
CA PHE A 181 20.25 17.44 0.37
C PHE A 181 19.02 16.68 0.90
N VAL A 182 18.91 15.37 0.62
CA VAL A 182 17.79 14.54 1.08
C VAL A 182 17.91 14.25 2.58
N LYS A 183 19.13 14.04 3.11
CA LYS A 183 19.35 13.92 4.56
C LYS A 183 18.95 15.19 5.31
N ALA A 184 19.36 16.35 4.81
CA ALA A 184 19.03 17.64 5.41
C ALA A 184 17.54 17.98 5.32
N ASN A 185 16.85 17.43 4.32
CA ASN A 185 15.44 17.72 4.01
C ASN A 185 14.59 16.44 4.02
N PHE A 186 14.86 15.52 4.95
CA PHE A 186 14.22 14.19 4.94
C PHE A 186 12.69 14.28 5.05
N SER A 187 12.19 15.14 5.94
CA SER A 187 10.75 15.41 6.06
C SER A 187 10.15 15.98 4.77
N LEU A 188 10.91 16.81 4.03
CA LEU A 188 10.51 17.35 2.73
C LEU A 188 10.48 16.29 1.64
N ALA A 189 11.42 15.33 1.65
CA ALA A 189 11.41 14.20 0.72
C ALA A 189 10.20 13.28 0.95
N ILE A 190 9.89 12.97 2.22
CA ILE A 190 8.68 12.24 2.59
C ILE A 190 7.43 13.02 2.16
N LEU A 191 7.38 14.33 2.43
CA LEU A 191 6.28 15.20 2.02
C LEU A 191 6.09 15.19 0.49
N ALA A 192 7.19 15.22 -0.27
CA ALA A 192 7.16 15.16 -1.73
C ALA A 192 6.61 13.82 -2.23
N ILE A 193 7.01 12.68 -1.65
CA ILE A 193 6.48 11.36 -1.99
C ILE A 193 4.98 11.30 -1.71
N ILE A 194 4.54 11.81 -0.56
CA ILE A 194 3.12 11.87 -0.20
C ILE A 194 2.37 12.76 -1.18
N LEU A 195 2.88 13.95 -1.49
CA LEU A 195 2.25 14.85 -2.45
C LEU A 195 2.17 14.18 -3.83
N ILE A 196 3.23 13.58 -4.33
CA ILE A 196 3.21 12.86 -5.61
C ILE A 196 2.19 11.70 -5.60
N SER A 197 2.06 10.99 -4.48
CA SER A 197 1.14 9.85 -4.32
C SER A 197 -0.33 10.28 -4.13
N THR A 198 -0.59 11.41 -3.46
CA THR A 198 -1.93 11.89 -3.06
C THR A 198 -2.51 13.00 -3.95
N VAL A 199 -1.68 13.84 -4.57
CA VAL A 199 -2.11 14.95 -5.43
C VAL A 199 -2.90 14.48 -6.65
N PRO A 200 -2.52 13.41 -7.38
CA PRO A 200 -3.32 12.93 -8.51
C PRO A 200 -4.74 12.56 -8.07
N ILE A 201 -4.88 11.91 -6.91
CA ILE A 201 -6.17 11.55 -6.32
C ILE A 201 -6.97 12.80 -5.94
N ALA A 202 -6.34 13.77 -5.29
CA ALA A 202 -7.00 15.02 -4.90
C ALA A 202 -7.47 15.83 -6.12
N VAL A 203 -6.65 15.91 -7.17
CA VAL A 203 -6.99 16.59 -8.43
C VAL A 203 -8.14 15.89 -9.14
N GLU A 204 -8.12 14.56 -9.19
CA GLU A 204 -9.18 13.78 -9.83
C GLU A 204 -10.48 13.85 -9.03
N TYR A 205 -10.42 13.81 -7.69
CA TYR A 205 -11.58 14.04 -6.81
C TYR A 205 -12.21 15.42 -7.01
N VAL A 206 -11.39 16.48 -7.09
CA VAL A 206 -11.86 17.85 -7.33
C VAL A 206 -12.44 18.02 -8.73
N ARG A 207 -11.83 17.42 -9.76
CA ARG A 207 -12.37 17.40 -11.13
C ARG A 207 -13.71 16.68 -11.20
N HIS A 208 -13.84 15.54 -10.53
CA HIS A 208 -15.09 14.76 -10.53
C HIS A 208 -16.22 15.44 -9.77
N ARG A 209 -15.89 16.25 -8.74
CA ARG A 209 -16.85 17.13 -8.05
C ARG A 209 -17.29 18.30 -8.94
N ARG A 210 -16.37 18.89 -9.70
CA ARG A 210 -16.68 20.00 -10.63
C ARG A 210 -17.45 19.58 -11.87
N SER A 211 -17.39 18.31 -12.30
CA SER A 211 -18.19 17.83 -13.44
C SER A 211 -19.65 17.48 -13.08
N LYS A 212 -20.02 17.55 -11.79
CA LYS A 212 -21.38 17.28 -11.28
C LYS A 212 -22.10 18.53 -10.75
N VAL A 213 -21.47 19.70 -10.85
CA VAL A 213 -22.06 21.03 -10.58
C VAL A 213 -22.21 21.73 -11.90
#